data_AF-A0A3M1M947-F1
#
_entry.id   AF-A0A3M1M947-F1
#
_cell.length_a   1.000
_cell.length_b   1.000
_cell.length_c   1.000
_cell.angle_alpha   90.00
_cell.angle_beta   90.00
_cell.angle_gamma   90.00
#
_symmetry.space_group_name_H-M   'P 1'
#
loop_
_entity.id
_entity.type
_entity.pdbx_description
1 polymer ?
#
loop_
_entity_poly.entity_id
_entity_poly.type
_entity_poly.pdbx_seq_one_letter_code
_entity_poly.pdbx_strand_id
1 'polypeptide(L)'
;PQMLMLASDGELYGHHKPDRDKFLAYLTQHAAAEHEVEMTYPALWMRKHPPRQVIPLRYDTSWSCHHGLARWSTGCSCTPGETGWKPALRQALNDLAAELDGVYYNYVHRVVENPWELRDRYIEVVLGRITITDLLAELGARRLPVQEVQRVEWLLESQYERQRMFTSCGWFFEDYDRIEPKNNTAYAAQAVWMLYQATGVDLSQFAVQGLRRVISQSGNIRGDQVFLQHLVHAQTSMYVAPRRMW
;
A
#
# COMPACT_ATOMS: atom_id res chain seq x y z
N PRO A 1 -10.14 14.01 34.91
CA PRO A 1 -9.12 13.07 34.39
C PRO A 1 -8.66 13.54 33.01
N GLN A 2 -7.42 13.22 32.62
CA GLN A 2 -6.84 13.55 31.32
C GLN A 2 -6.26 12.27 30.71
N MET A 3 -6.26 12.17 29.38
CA MET A 3 -5.59 11.08 28.67
C MET A 3 -4.30 11.61 28.05
N LEU A 4 -3.17 11.00 28.40
CA LEU A 4 -1.91 11.19 27.70
C LEU A 4 -1.76 10.09 26.66
N MET A 5 -1.49 10.46 25.41
CA MET A 5 -1.26 9.52 24.31
C MET A 5 0.19 9.63 23.83
N LEU A 6 0.85 8.47 23.76
CA LEU A 6 2.17 8.31 23.14
C LEU A 6 2.01 7.28 22.02
N ALA A 7 2.51 7.60 20.84
CA ALA A 7 2.48 6.71 19.67
C ALA A 7 3.88 6.62 19.08
N SER A 8 4.28 5.42 18.70
CA SER A 8 5.55 5.11 18.06
C SER A 8 5.44 3.80 17.30
N ASP A 9 6.30 3.61 16.30
CA ASP A 9 6.39 2.37 15.53
C ASP A 9 6.71 1.18 16.44
N GLY A 10 6.02 0.05 16.24
CA GLY A 10 6.15 -1.14 17.09
C GLY A 10 7.53 -1.78 16.99
N GLU A 11 8.15 -1.66 15.82
CA GLU A 11 9.50 -2.13 15.49
C GLU A 11 10.57 -1.47 16.38
N LEU A 12 10.25 -0.34 17.03
CA LEU A 12 11.14 0.28 18.01
C LEU A 12 11.42 -0.61 19.22
N TYR A 13 10.50 -1.52 19.58
CA TYR A 13 10.55 -2.31 20.80
C TYR A 13 11.03 -3.74 20.50
N GLY A 14 12.35 -3.91 20.39
CA GLY A 14 13.01 -5.21 20.21
C GLY A 14 13.67 -5.40 18.84
N HIS A 15 13.06 -4.92 17.75
CA HIS A 15 13.65 -5.04 16.41
C HIS A 15 14.74 -4.00 16.15
N HIS A 16 14.42 -2.70 16.24
CA HIS A 16 15.39 -1.62 16.02
C HIS A 16 16.22 -1.28 17.26
N LYS A 17 15.69 -1.55 18.46
CA LYS A 17 16.37 -1.32 19.73
C LYS A 17 16.19 -2.54 20.62
N PRO A 18 17.26 -3.34 20.81
CA PRO A 18 17.24 -4.48 21.73
C PRO A 18 16.78 -4.06 23.13
N ASP A 19 16.12 -4.99 23.83
CA ASP A 19 15.64 -4.87 25.21
C ASP A 19 14.60 -3.76 25.49
N ARG A 20 14.17 -2.98 24.49
CA ARG A 20 13.11 -1.97 24.68
C ARG A 20 11.73 -2.58 24.91
N ASP A 21 11.50 -3.80 24.46
CA ASP A 21 10.33 -4.61 24.83
C ASP A 21 10.23 -4.78 26.36
N LYS A 22 11.36 -4.97 27.06
CA LYS A 22 11.40 -5.05 28.54
C LYS A 22 11.04 -3.72 29.19
N PHE A 23 11.52 -2.60 28.63
CA PHE A 23 11.11 -1.27 29.09
C PHE A 23 9.60 -1.06 28.94
N LEU A 24 9.03 -1.44 27.79
CA LEU A 24 7.59 -1.31 27.57
C LEU A 24 6.77 -2.21 28.51
N ALA A 25 7.24 -3.44 28.77
CA ALA A 25 6.63 -4.34 29.75
C ALA A 25 6.65 -3.74 31.16
N TYR A 26 7.80 -3.23 31.61
CA TYR A 26 7.92 -2.57 32.91
C TYR A 26 7.01 -1.35 33.04
N LEU A 27 6.98 -0.50 32.00
CA LEU A 27 6.15 0.71 31.97
C LEU A 27 4.66 0.36 32.11
N THR A 28 4.19 -0.65 31.38
CA THR A 28 2.77 -1.00 31.29
C THR A 28 2.27 -1.90 32.42
N GLN A 29 3.15 -2.69 33.05
CA GLN A 29 2.78 -3.67 34.08
C GLN A 29 3.13 -3.24 35.50
N HIS A 30 4.10 -2.34 35.68
CA HIS A 30 4.60 -1.95 37.01
C HIS A 30 4.54 -0.43 37.20
N ALA A 31 5.30 0.33 36.42
CA ALA A 31 5.46 1.76 36.65
C ALA A 31 4.14 2.54 36.61
N ALA A 32 3.23 2.20 35.70
CA ALA A 32 1.93 2.86 35.60
C ALA A 32 1.13 2.77 36.91
N ALA A 33 1.10 1.59 37.54
CA ALA A 33 0.38 1.37 38.79
C ALA A 33 1.03 2.09 39.98
N GLU A 34 2.37 2.16 40.02
CA GLU A 34 3.13 2.86 41.07
C GLU A 34 2.95 4.39 41.05
N HIS A 35 2.57 4.95 39.90
CA HIS A 35 2.44 6.39 39.68
C HIS A 35 1.00 6.87 39.49
N GLU A 36 0.00 6.09 39.92
CA GLU A 36 -1.43 6.42 39.80
C GLU A 36 -1.88 6.68 38.34
N VAL A 37 -1.23 6.01 37.37
CA VAL A 37 -1.56 6.10 35.94
C VAL A 37 -2.38 4.87 35.54
N GLU A 38 -3.62 5.08 35.08
CA GLU A 38 -4.44 4.03 34.48
C GLU A 38 -4.06 3.84 33.01
N MET A 39 -3.55 2.65 32.66
CA MET A 39 -3.34 2.28 31.27
C MET A 39 -4.67 2.12 30.55
N THR A 40 -4.81 2.80 29.41
CA THR A 40 -6.04 2.78 28.61
C THR A 40 -5.72 2.95 27.12
N TYR A 41 -6.74 2.91 26.27
CA TYR A 41 -6.63 3.10 24.83
C TYR A 41 -7.75 4.01 24.31
N PRO A 42 -7.59 4.67 23.16
CA PRO A 42 -8.47 5.75 22.72
C PRO A 42 -9.95 5.35 22.68
N ALA A 43 -10.26 4.17 22.15
CA ALA A 43 -11.64 3.69 22.03
C ALA A 43 -12.31 3.49 23.41
N LEU A 44 -11.62 2.95 24.41
CA LEU A 44 -12.16 2.79 25.76
C LEU A 44 -12.37 4.13 26.44
N TRP A 45 -11.40 5.05 26.30
CA TRP A 45 -11.50 6.39 26.84
C TRP A 45 -12.72 7.13 26.29
N MET A 46 -12.92 7.11 24.97
CA MET A 46 -14.03 7.79 24.30
C MET A 46 -15.41 7.25 24.70
N ARG A 47 -15.55 5.97 25.02
CA ARG A 47 -16.82 5.40 25.53
C ARG A 47 -17.19 5.95 26.91
N LYS A 48 -16.19 6.19 27.76
CA LYS A 48 -16.39 6.74 29.12
C LYS A 48 -16.45 8.28 29.12
N HIS A 49 -15.84 8.92 28.13
CA HIS A 49 -15.70 10.38 28.05
C HIS A 49 -16.05 10.88 26.64
N PRO A 50 -17.35 11.05 26.32
CA PRO A 50 -17.79 11.55 25.01
C PRO A 50 -17.14 12.89 24.66
N PRO A 51 -16.76 13.13 23.38
CA PRO A 51 -16.18 14.39 22.94
C PRO A 51 -17.12 15.57 23.22
N ARG A 52 -16.58 16.66 23.78
CA ARG A 52 -17.34 17.88 24.10
C ARG A 52 -16.92 19.09 23.27
N GLN A 53 -15.86 18.94 22.49
CA GLN A 53 -15.23 20.01 21.72
C GLN A 53 -14.87 19.47 20.34
N VAL A 54 -15.01 20.33 19.34
CA VAL A 54 -14.55 20.09 17.97
C VAL A 54 -13.34 20.99 17.76
N ILE A 55 -12.26 20.39 17.26
CA ILE A 55 -11.00 21.10 17.00
C ILE A 55 -10.70 20.95 15.51
N PRO A 56 -10.46 22.04 14.77
CA PRO A 56 -10.09 21.95 13.37
C PRO A 56 -8.68 21.36 13.24
N LEU A 57 -8.49 20.49 12.25
CA LEU A 57 -7.18 19.95 11.91
C LEU A 57 -6.53 20.81 10.83
N ARG A 58 -5.19 20.90 10.90
CA ARG A 58 -4.39 21.40 9.79
C ARG A 58 -4.19 20.26 8.79
N TYR A 59 -4.71 20.45 7.58
CA TYR A 59 -4.51 19.51 6.47
C TYR A 59 -3.04 19.42 6.07
N ASP A 60 -2.69 18.32 5.38
CA ASP A 60 -1.35 18.06 4.85
C ASP A 60 -0.23 18.14 5.89
N THR A 61 -0.55 17.78 7.13
CA THR A 61 0.43 17.62 8.21
C THR A 61 0.82 16.15 8.39
N SER A 62 1.98 15.93 9.01
CA SER A 62 2.42 14.60 9.40
C SER A 62 3.06 14.65 10.79
N TRP A 63 3.09 13.51 11.46
CA TRP A 63 3.74 13.37 12.77
C TRP A 63 5.28 13.30 12.70
N SER A 64 5.85 12.98 11.52
CA SER A 64 7.27 12.66 11.35
C SER A 64 8.02 13.62 10.43
N CYS A 65 7.35 14.69 9.96
CA CYS A 65 7.97 15.78 9.22
C CYS A 65 7.34 17.13 9.59
N HIS A 66 8.17 18.08 10.00
CA HIS A 66 7.75 19.46 10.30
C HIS A 66 7.35 20.26 9.05
N HIS A 67 7.59 19.73 7.85
CA HIS A 67 7.27 20.36 6.56
C HIS A 67 5.99 19.78 5.93
N GLY A 68 5.07 19.30 6.77
CA GLY A 68 3.82 18.68 6.32
C GLY A 68 4.05 17.37 5.57
N LEU A 69 3.53 17.27 4.35
CA LEU A 69 3.71 16.11 3.46
C LEU A 69 4.90 16.24 2.51
N ALA A 70 5.68 17.33 2.57
CA ALA A 70 6.77 17.60 1.65
C ALA A 70 7.82 16.46 1.61
N ARG A 71 8.04 15.75 2.73
CA ARG A 71 8.88 14.54 2.76
C ARG A 71 8.49 13.53 1.68
N TRP A 72 7.19 13.31 1.44
CA TRP A 72 6.72 12.30 0.49
C TRP A 72 6.40 12.88 -0.91
N SER A 73 6.07 14.17 -1.01
CA SER A 73 5.62 14.76 -2.27
C SER A 73 6.75 15.38 -3.09
N THR A 74 7.35 16.46 -2.61
CA THR A 74 8.31 17.29 -3.36
C THR A 74 9.74 17.18 -2.86
N GLY A 75 9.94 16.61 -1.67
CA GLY A 75 11.16 16.72 -0.88
C GLY A 75 11.15 17.90 0.09
N CYS A 76 11.95 17.79 1.15
CA CYS A 76 12.23 18.85 2.12
C CYS A 76 13.60 18.61 2.77
N SER A 77 14.04 19.49 3.67
CA SER A 77 15.33 19.34 4.38
C SER A 77 15.44 18.06 5.23
N CYS A 78 14.33 17.37 5.52
CA CYS A 78 14.36 16.06 6.18
C CYS A 78 14.74 14.89 5.26
N THR A 79 14.83 15.13 3.94
CA THR A 79 15.30 14.19 2.92
C THR A 79 16.24 14.95 1.98
N PRO A 80 17.50 15.20 2.39
CA PRO A 80 18.43 16.01 1.62
C PRO A 80 18.77 15.35 0.27
N GLY A 81 19.10 16.16 -0.72
CA GLY A 81 19.43 15.71 -2.08
C GLY A 81 18.31 15.91 -3.10
N GLU A 82 18.55 15.43 -4.32
CA GLU A 82 17.63 15.61 -5.44
C GLU A 82 16.40 14.71 -5.29
N THR A 83 15.24 15.33 -5.11
CA THR A 83 13.96 14.66 -4.80
C THR A 83 12.94 14.76 -5.93
N GLY A 84 13.35 15.27 -7.10
CA GLY A 84 12.49 15.40 -8.29
C GLY A 84 11.90 14.07 -8.80
N TRP A 85 12.48 12.94 -8.39
CA TRP A 85 11.95 11.60 -8.67
C TRP A 85 10.62 11.33 -7.96
N LYS A 86 10.36 11.94 -6.79
CA LYS A 86 9.15 11.73 -5.99
C LYS A 86 7.87 12.11 -6.72
N PRO A 87 7.72 13.35 -7.22
CA PRO A 87 6.53 13.72 -7.99
C PRO A 87 6.47 12.97 -9.33
N ALA A 88 7.62 12.70 -9.97
CA ALA A 88 7.66 11.93 -11.21
C ALA A 88 7.12 10.50 -11.04
N LEU A 89 7.56 9.82 -9.97
CA LEU A 89 7.09 8.48 -9.62
C LEU A 89 5.60 8.50 -9.27
N ARG A 90 5.17 9.47 -8.45
CA ARG A 90 3.75 9.59 -8.06
C ARG A 90 2.85 9.80 -9.28
N GLN A 91 3.26 10.66 -10.21
CA GLN A 91 2.52 10.90 -11.44
C GLN A 91 2.45 9.63 -12.31
N ALA A 92 3.59 8.99 -12.57
CA ALA A 92 3.64 7.77 -13.38
C ALA A 92 2.76 6.64 -12.80
N LEU A 93 2.77 6.46 -11.48
CA LEU A 93 1.94 5.45 -10.81
C LEU A 93 0.46 5.83 -10.78
N ASN A 94 0.11 7.12 -10.61
CA ASN A 94 -1.29 7.57 -10.71
C ASN A 94 -1.85 7.34 -12.12
N ASP A 95 -1.08 7.66 -13.16
CA ASP A 95 -1.50 7.47 -14.55
C ASP A 95 -1.67 5.98 -14.86
N LEU A 96 -0.71 5.14 -14.44
CA LEU A 96 -0.81 3.69 -14.61
C LEU A 96 -1.99 3.10 -13.84
N ALA A 97 -2.22 3.58 -12.62
CA ALA A 97 -3.37 3.17 -11.82
C ALA A 97 -4.70 3.46 -12.54
N ALA A 98 -4.83 4.62 -13.18
CA ALA A 98 -6.04 4.97 -13.93
C ALA A 98 -6.29 3.99 -15.10
N GLU A 99 -5.24 3.62 -15.84
CA GLU A 99 -5.35 2.62 -16.92
C GLU A 99 -5.73 1.23 -16.41
N LEU A 100 -5.10 0.78 -15.32
CA LEU A 100 -5.41 -0.49 -14.65
C LEU A 100 -6.87 -0.51 -14.15
N ASP A 101 -7.30 0.57 -13.52
CA ASP A 101 -8.66 0.75 -13.00
C ASP A 101 -9.69 0.74 -14.14
N GLY A 102 -9.37 1.38 -15.27
CA GLY A 102 -10.21 1.40 -16.47
C GLY A 102 -10.43 0.01 -17.09
N VAL A 103 -9.36 -0.76 -17.29
CA VAL A 103 -9.46 -2.13 -17.82
C VAL A 103 -10.20 -3.04 -16.85
N TYR A 104 -9.90 -2.94 -15.55
CA TYR A 104 -10.61 -3.68 -14.49
C TYR A 104 -12.12 -3.44 -14.54
N TYR A 105 -12.53 -2.17 -14.50
CA TYR A 105 -13.93 -1.79 -14.48
C TYR A 105 -14.65 -2.29 -15.75
N ASN A 106 -14.06 -2.07 -16.92
CA ASN A 106 -14.62 -2.48 -18.21
C ASN A 106 -14.85 -3.99 -18.32
N TYR A 107 -14.11 -4.81 -17.59
CA TYR A 107 -14.34 -6.25 -17.53
C TYR A 107 -15.38 -6.60 -16.45
N VAL A 108 -15.16 -6.14 -15.22
CA VAL A 108 -15.84 -6.65 -14.04
C VAL A 108 -17.27 -6.12 -13.87
N HIS A 109 -17.60 -4.95 -14.41
CA HIS A 109 -18.98 -4.42 -14.37
C HIS A 109 -20.01 -5.30 -15.10
N ARG A 110 -19.55 -6.26 -15.91
CA ARG A 110 -20.39 -7.27 -16.59
C ARG A 110 -20.60 -8.52 -15.74
N VAL A 111 -19.84 -8.66 -14.66
CA VAL A 111 -19.81 -9.84 -13.78
C VAL A 111 -20.61 -9.58 -12.51
N VAL A 112 -20.39 -8.43 -11.87
CA VAL A 112 -21.06 -7.97 -10.66
C VAL A 112 -21.57 -6.54 -10.84
N GLU A 113 -22.60 -6.16 -10.09
CA GLU A 113 -23.17 -4.81 -10.14
C GLU A 113 -22.18 -3.73 -9.68
N ASN A 114 -21.42 -4.01 -8.61
CA ASN A 114 -20.43 -3.09 -8.05
C ASN A 114 -19.00 -3.67 -8.10
N PRO A 115 -18.22 -3.36 -9.15
CA PRO A 115 -16.82 -3.80 -9.24
C PRO A 115 -15.96 -3.34 -8.07
N TRP A 116 -16.17 -2.13 -7.56
CA TRP A 116 -15.32 -1.59 -6.49
C TRP A 116 -15.55 -2.28 -5.16
N GLU A 117 -16.79 -2.69 -4.88
CA GLU A 117 -17.08 -3.54 -3.72
C GLU A 117 -16.40 -4.91 -3.85
N LEU A 118 -16.42 -5.53 -5.03
CA LEU A 118 -15.69 -6.79 -5.25
C LEU A 118 -14.19 -6.62 -5.00
N ARG A 119 -13.58 -5.53 -5.50
CA ARG A 119 -12.17 -5.21 -5.24
C ARG A 119 -11.90 -5.04 -3.75
N ASP A 120 -12.73 -4.29 -3.03
CA ASP A 120 -12.51 -4.00 -1.61
C ASP A 120 -12.70 -5.25 -0.74
N ARG A 121 -13.68 -6.10 -1.07
CA ARG A 121 -13.90 -7.38 -0.40
C ARG A 121 -12.90 -8.47 -0.79
N TYR A 122 -12.10 -8.27 -1.85
CA TYR A 122 -11.08 -9.23 -2.26
C TYR A 122 -10.05 -9.52 -1.16
N ILE A 123 -9.87 -8.61 -0.20
CA ILE A 123 -9.06 -8.85 1.00
C ILE A 123 -9.50 -10.11 1.77
N GLU A 124 -10.78 -10.47 1.75
CA GLU A 124 -11.27 -11.69 2.41
C GLU A 124 -10.74 -12.96 1.74
N VAL A 125 -10.58 -12.94 0.41
CA VAL A 125 -9.96 -14.01 -0.37
C VAL A 125 -8.47 -14.08 -0.08
N VAL A 126 -7.78 -12.94 -0.09
CA VAL A 126 -6.34 -12.84 0.25
C VAL A 126 -6.06 -13.38 1.66
N LEU A 127 -6.95 -13.10 2.62
CA LEU A 127 -6.87 -13.62 3.99
C LEU A 127 -7.34 -15.08 4.14
N GLY A 128 -7.78 -15.73 3.06
CA GLY A 128 -8.23 -17.12 3.06
C GLY A 128 -9.54 -17.37 3.80
N ARG A 129 -10.36 -16.34 4.03
CA ARG A 129 -11.64 -16.45 4.74
C ARG A 129 -12.75 -16.99 3.85
N ILE A 130 -12.68 -16.69 2.55
CA ILE A 130 -13.67 -17.07 1.54
C ILE A 130 -12.95 -17.38 0.22
N THR A 131 -13.54 -18.21 -0.64
CA THR A 131 -13.01 -18.42 -1.99
C THR A 131 -13.47 -17.31 -2.94
N ILE A 132 -12.76 -17.10 -4.04
CA ILE A 132 -13.21 -16.14 -5.08
C ILE A 132 -14.58 -16.50 -5.65
N THR A 133 -14.90 -17.80 -5.76
CA THR A 133 -16.19 -18.25 -6.29
C THR A 133 -17.33 -17.92 -5.33
N ASP A 134 -17.11 -18.11 -4.04
CA ASP A 134 -18.10 -17.76 -3.00
C ASP A 134 -18.30 -16.24 -2.92
N LEU A 135 -17.22 -15.45 -2.96
CA LEU A 135 -17.32 -13.99 -2.96
C LEU A 135 -18.10 -13.46 -4.18
N LEU A 136 -17.84 -14.02 -5.37
CA LEU A 136 -18.59 -13.66 -6.57
C LEU A 136 -20.08 -14.02 -6.44
N ALA A 137 -20.40 -15.18 -5.86
CA ALA A 137 -21.79 -15.59 -5.64
C ALA A 137 -22.51 -14.69 -4.62
N GLU A 138 -21.85 -14.29 -3.53
CA GLU A 138 -22.41 -13.35 -2.54
C GLU A 138 -22.74 -11.99 -3.15
N LEU A 139 -21.93 -11.54 -4.10
CA LEU A 139 -22.13 -10.28 -4.83
C LEU A 139 -23.06 -10.44 -6.05
N GLY A 140 -23.79 -11.56 -6.14
CA GLY A 140 -24.84 -11.78 -7.13
C GLY A 140 -24.33 -12.11 -8.54
N ALA A 141 -23.06 -12.48 -8.70
CA ALA A 141 -22.57 -12.93 -10.00
C ALA A 141 -23.31 -14.19 -10.45
N ARG A 142 -23.60 -14.29 -11.74
CA ARG A 142 -24.11 -15.54 -12.34
C ARG A 142 -23.03 -16.61 -12.22
N ARG A 143 -23.42 -17.89 -12.31
CA ARG A 143 -22.45 -18.98 -12.37
C ARG A 143 -21.53 -18.82 -13.58
N LEU A 144 -20.26 -18.55 -13.34
CA LEU A 144 -19.24 -18.35 -14.37
C LEU A 144 -18.52 -19.66 -14.70
N PRO A 145 -18.06 -19.85 -15.95
CA PRO A 145 -17.06 -20.86 -16.28
C PRO A 145 -15.76 -20.66 -15.49
N VAL A 146 -15.02 -21.74 -15.24
CA VAL A 146 -13.75 -21.70 -14.48
C VAL A 146 -12.75 -20.70 -15.05
N GLN A 147 -12.66 -20.61 -16.39
CA GLN A 147 -11.76 -19.66 -17.06
C GLN A 147 -12.14 -18.20 -16.81
N GLU A 148 -13.44 -17.90 -16.70
CA GLU A 148 -13.93 -16.54 -16.41
C GLU A 148 -13.68 -16.16 -14.96
N VAL A 149 -13.86 -17.10 -14.02
CA VAL A 149 -13.47 -16.90 -12.62
C VAL A 149 -11.98 -16.59 -12.51
N GLN A 150 -11.14 -17.35 -13.21
CA GLN A 150 -9.68 -17.13 -13.19
C GLN A 150 -9.29 -15.75 -13.73
N ARG A 151 -9.95 -15.27 -14.79
CA ARG A 151 -9.70 -13.92 -15.33
C ARG A 151 -10.08 -12.83 -14.34
N VAL A 152 -11.23 -12.97 -13.67
CA VAL A 152 -11.65 -12.03 -12.63
C VAL A 152 -10.68 -12.04 -11.46
N GLU A 153 -10.21 -13.22 -11.05
CA GLU A 153 -9.20 -13.35 -10.00
C GLU A 153 -7.89 -12.65 -10.38
N TRP A 154 -7.36 -12.85 -11.60
CA TRP A 154 -6.17 -12.13 -12.06
C TRP A 154 -6.36 -10.62 -12.15
N LEU A 155 -7.56 -10.15 -12.51
CA LEU A 155 -7.89 -8.72 -12.47
C LEU A 155 -7.91 -8.16 -11.04
N LEU A 156 -8.37 -8.95 -10.06
CA LEU A 156 -8.35 -8.56 -8.65
C LEU A 156 -6.93 -8.57 -8.08
N GLU A 157 -6.10 -9.53 -8.47
CA GLU A 157 -4.67 -9.57 -8.16
C GLU A 157 -3.92 -8.37 -8.75
N SER A 158 -4.26 -7.97 -9.98
CA SER A 158 -3.76 -6.73 -10.58
C SER A 158 -4.12 -5.51 -9.73
N GLN A 159 -5.39 -5.42 -9.29
CA GLN A 159 -5.86 -4.33 -8.44
C GLN A 159 -5.20 -4.34 -7.04
N TYR A 160 -4.94 -5.51 -6.47
CA TYR A 160 -4.23 -5.66 -5.20
C TYR A 160 -2.80 -5.10 -5.30
N GLU A 161 -2.05 -5.47 -6.35
CA GLU A 161 -0.69 -4.96 -6.58
C GLU A 161 -0.69 -3.46 -6.94
N ARG A 162 -1.71 -3.00 -7.67
CA ARG A 162 -1.97 -1.57 -7.93
C ARG A 162 -2.22 -0.78 -6.65
N GLN A 163 -2.74 -1.37 -5.58
CA GLN A 163 -2.82 -0.71 -4.27
C GLN A 163 -1.44 -0.70 -3.59
N ARG A 164 -0.70 -1.81 -3.65
CA ARG A 164 0.63 -1.95 -3.02
C ARG A 164 1.67 -0.99 -3.58
N MET A 165 1.62 -0.64 -4.88
CA MET A 165 2.56 0.33 -5.46
C MET A 165 2.47 1.74 -4.87
N PHE A 166 1.47 2.03 -4.03
CA PHE A 166 1.36 3.29 -3.29
C PHE A 166 1.81 3.20 -1.83
N THR A 167 2.58 2.16 -1.46
CA THR A 167 3.17 2.07 -0.12
C THR A 167 4.05 3.29 0.16
N SER A 168 3.73 4.02 1.23
CA SER A 168 4.29 5.35 1.51
C SER A 168 5.79 5.34 1.80
N CYS A 169 6.35 4.22 2.27
CA CYS A 169 7.78 4.03 2.47
C CYS A 169 8.58 4.30 1.18
N GLY A 170 7.98 4.06 0.01
CA GLY A 170 8.60 4.32 -1.28
C GLY A 170 8.84 5.80 -1.59
N TRP A 171 8.34 6.74 -0.79
CA TRP A 171 8.64 8.17 -0.90
C TRP A 171 9.28 8.77 0.37
N PHE A 172 9.53 7.95 1.39
CA PHE A 172 9.96 8.45 2.70
C PHE A 172 11.41 8.96 2.71
N PHE A 173 12.27 8.32 1.92
CA PHE A 173 13.72 8.53 1.89
C PHE A 173 14.16 9.45 0.74
N GLU A 174 15.46 9.71 0.67
CA GLU A 174 16.11 10.67 -0.20
C GLU A 174 16.26 10.21 -1.66
N ASP A 175 16.49 8.91 -1.90
CA ASP A 175 16.87 8.40 -3.23
C ASP A 175 15.94 7.29 -3.73
N TYR A 176 15.70 7.29 -5.04
CA TYR A 176 14.98 6.25 -5.77
C TYR A 176 15.75 4.92 -5.84
N ASP A 177 17.09 4.94 -5.71
CA ASP A 177 17.91 3.72 -5.77
C ASP A 177 17.72 2.78 -4.56
N ARG A 178 16.95 3.20 -3.56
CA ARG A 178 16.65 2.37 -2.39
C ARG A 178 15.61 1.29 -2.69
N ILE A 179 15.55 0.30 -1.80
CA ILE A 179 14.64 -0.84 -1.94
C ILE A 179 13.16 -0.42 -1.87
N GLU A 180 12.80 0.57 -1.06
CA GLU A 180 11.41 0.96 -0.83
C GLU A 180 10.72 1.51 -2.10
N PRO A 181 11.28 2.52 -2.81
CA PRO A 181 10.72 2.97 -4.10
C PRO A 181 10.77 1.88 -5.17
N LYS A 182 11.82 1.05 -5.21
CA LYS A 182 11.91 -0.07 -6.16
C LYS A 182 10.81 -1.11 -5.94
N ASN A 183 10.43 -1.37 -4.69
CA ASN A 183 9.30 -2.25 -4.37
C ASN A 183 8.00 -1.70 -4.96
N ASN A 184 7.75 -0.39 -4.88
CA ASN A 184 6.58 0.21 -5.53
C ASN A 184 6.57 -0.03 -7.04
N THR A 185 7.73 0.13 -7.69
CA THR A 185 7.89 -0.17 -9.12
C THR A 185 7.73 -1.67 -9.43
N ALA A 186 8.15 -2.56 -8.53
CA ALA A 186 7.94 -4.00 -8.66
C ALA A 186 6.46 -4.38 -8.59
N TYR A 187 5.70 -3.79 -7.67
CA TYR A 187 4.25 -3.97 -7.58
C TYR A 187 3.53 -3.45 -8.83
N ALA A 188 3.99 -2.32 -9.39
CA ALA A 188 3.47 -1.82 -10.66
C ALA A 188 3.69 -2.82 -11.81
N ALA A 189 4.87 -3.44 -11.89
CA ALA A 189 5.17 -4.47 -12.89
C ALA A 189 4.29 -5.72 -12.71
N GLN A 190 4.09 -6.17 -11.46
CA GLN A 190 3.20 -7.29 -11.15
C GLN A 190 1.75 -6.98 -11.52
N ALA A 191 1.26 -5.77 -11.23
CA ALA A 191 -0.09 -5.34 -11.57
C ALA A 191 -0.33 -5.37 -13.08
N VAL A 192 0.62 -4.86 -13.87
CA VAL A 192 0.58 -4.89 -15.34
C VAL A 192 0.58 -6.33 -15.86
N TRP A 193 1.42 -7.20 -15.28
CA TRP A 193 1.48 -8.59 -15.70
C TRP A 193 0.18 -9.36 -15.44
N MET A 194 -0.41 -9.21 -14.25
CA MET A 194 -1.68 -9.85 -13.90
C MET A 194 -2.83 -9.38 -14.79
N LEU A 195 -2.88 -8.08 -15.11
CA LEU A 195 -3.86 -7.53 -16.04
C LEU A 195 -3.70 -8.11 -17.45
N TYR A 196 -2.46 -8.22 -17.93
CA TYR A 196 -2.15 -8.85 -19.21
C TYR A 196 -2.57 -10.33 -19.23
N GLN A 197 -2.31 -11.10 -18.16
CA GLN A 197 -2.76 -12.49 -18.06
C GLN A 197 -4.29 -12.61 -18.15
N ALA A 198 -5.02 -11.68 -17.54
CA ALA A 198 -6.47 -11.69 -17.59
C ALA A 198 -7.08 -11.30 -18.94
N THR A 199 -6.48 -10.31 -19.62
CA THR A 199 -7.15 -9.60 -20.72
C THR A 199 -6.39 -9.58 -22.04
N GLY A 200 -5.09 -9.86 -22.02
CA GLY A 200 -4.17 -9.66 -23.14
C GLY A 200 -3.83 -8.19 -23.43
N VAL A 201 -4.36 -7.23 -22.66
CA VAL A 201 -4.03 -5.80 -22.80
C VAL A 201 -2.64 -5.55 -22.21
N ASP A 202 -1.73 -5.02 -23.02
CA ASP A 202 -0.36 -4.73 -22.60
C ASP A 202 -0.19 -3.25 -22.24
N LEU A 203 0.00 -2.97 -20.95
CA LEU A 203 0.29 -1.63 -20.41
C LEU A 203 1.79 -1.40 -20.13
N SER A 204 2.67 -2.33 -20.53
CA SER A 204 4.11 -2.23 -20.25
C SER A 204 4.74 -0.99 -20.88
N GLN A 205 4.41 -0.68 -22.13
CA GLN A 205 4.93 0.51 -22.83
C GLN A 205 4.44 1.80 -22.18
N PHE A 206 3.18 1.82 -21.72
CA PHE A 206 2.62 2.96 -21.00
C PHE A 206 3.38 3.21 -19.69
N ALA A 207 3.56 2.16 -18.88
CA ALA A 207 4.33 2.22 -17.64
C ALA A 207 5.78 2.67 -17.88
N VAL A 208 6.45 2.10 -18.89
CA VAL A 208 7.81 2.48 -19.29
C VAL A 208 7.88 3.97 -19.59
N GLN A 209 6.99 4.51 -20.43
CA GLN A 209 7.01 5.92 -20.81
C GLN A 209 6.89 6.87 -19.62
N GLY A 210 5.98 6.57 -18.68
CA GLY A 210 5.82 7.36 -17.44
C GLY A 210 7.06 7.28 -16.55
N LEU A 211 7.59 6.07 -16.35
CA LEU A 211 8.69 5.81 -15.43
C LEU A 211 10.07 6.27 -15.94
N ARG A 212 10.22 6.62 -17.24
CA ARG A 212 11.48 7.18 -17.78
C ARG A 212 11.95 8.44 -17.06
N ARG A 213 11.02 9.21 -16.49
CA ARG A 213 11.29 10.48 -15.78
C ARG A 213 11.71 10.26 -14.33
N VAL A 214 11.61 9.03 -13.83
CA VAL A 214 12.04 8.67 -12.47
C VAL A 214 13.51 8.29 -12.52
N ILE A 215 14.36 9.12 -11.94
CA ILE A 215 15.82 8.99 -12.01
C ILE A 215 16.38 9.10 -10.59
N SER A 216 17.27 8.18 -10.20
CA SER A 216 17.98 8.25 -8.91
C SER A 216 18.87 9.49 -8.82
N GLN A 217 19.31 9.83 -7.60
CA GLN A 217 20.22 10.98 -7.40
C GLN A 217 21.53 10.82 -8.19
N SER A 218 22.03 9.59 -8.29
CA SER A 218 23.24 9.27 -9.06
C SER A 218 23.07 9.36 -10.58
N GLY A 219 21.83 9.42 -11.09
CA GLY A 219 21.53 9.35 -12.52
C GLY A 219 21.62 7.95 -13.14
N ASN A 220 22.17 6.97 -12.42
CA ASN A 220 22.49 5.64 -12.97
C ASN A 220 21.30 4.69 -13.00
N ILE A 221 20.24 4.98 -12.22
CA ILE A 221 19.08 4.09 -12.09
C ILE A 221 17.83 4.84 -12.52
N ARG A 222 17.12 4.27 -13.51
CA ARG A 222 15.85 4.81 -14.02
C ARG A 222 14.68 3.89 -13.70
N GLY A 223 13.51 4.49 -13.46
CA GLY A 223 12.31 3.77 -13.07
C GLY A 223 11.86 2.74 -14.11
N ASP A 224 11.99 3.05 -15.40
CA ASP A 224 11.59 2.13 -16.46
C ASP A 224 12.51 0.91 -16.57
N GLN A 225 13.80 1.05 -16.26
CA GLN A 225 14.72 -0.09 -16.21
C GLN A 225 14.38 -1.04 -15.05
N VAL A 226 14.12 -0.47 -13.87
CA VAL A 226 13.67 -1.22 -12.70
C VAL A 226 12.35 -1.94 -13.00
N PHE A 227 11.39 -1.24 -13.61
CA PHE A 227 10.12 -1.83 -14.03
C PHE A 227 10.29 -3.01 -14.97
N LEU A 228 11.08 -2.85 -16.04
CA LEU A 228 11.31 -3.92 -17.02
C LEU A 228 11.98 -5.14 -16.38
N GLN A 229 12.94 -4.93 -15.48
CA GLN A 229 13.57 -6.02 -14.73
C GLN A 229 12.54 -6.80 -13.90
N HIS A 230 11.67 -6.11 -13.16
CA HIS A 230 10.63 -6.74 -12.38
C HIS A 230 9.52 -7.37 -13.23
N LEU A 231 9.22 -6.81 -14.40
CA LEU A 231 8.28 -7.41 -15.35
C LEU A 231 8.80 -8.76 -15.87
N VAL A 232 10.08 -8.85 -16.22
CA VAL A 232 10.71 -10.12 -16.61
C VAL A 232 10.67 -11.14 -15.46
N HIS A 233 10.90 -10.69 -14.22
CA HIS A 233 10.75 -11.57 -13.05
C HIS A 233 9.31 -12.05 -12.85
N ALA A 234 8.32 -11.18 -13.02
CA ALA A 234 6.90 -11.53 -12.94
C ALA A 234 6.49 -12.55 -14.01
N GLN A 235 7.06 -12.45 -15.21
CA GLN A 235 6.81 -13.35 -16.34
C GLN A 235 7.46 -14.73 -16.19
N THR A 236 8.63 -14.79 -15.55
CA THR A 236 9.41 -16.04 -15.42
C THR A 236 9.14 -16.78 -14.12
N SER A 237 8.64 -16.08 -13.09
CA SER A 237 8.18 -16.73 -11.87
C SER A 237 6.90 -17.50 -12.17
N MET A 238 6.80 -18.76 -11.74
CA MET A 238 5.50 -19.43 -11.67
C MET A 238 4.64 -18.58 -10.73
N TYR A 239 3.66 -17.86 -11.28
CA TYR A 239 2.77 -17.07 -10.46
C TYR A 239 2.05 -18.02 -9.49
N VAL A 240 2.42 -17.90 -8.22
CA VAL A 240 1.70 -18.50 -7.11
C VAL A 240 0.86 -17.35 -6.57
N ALA A 241 -0.45 -17.37 -6.83
CA ALA A 241 -1.41 -16.47 -6.18
C ALA A 241 -1.06 -16.34 -4.70
N PRO A 242 -1.11 -15.14 -4.09
CA PRO A 242 -0.51 -14.83 -2.79
C PRO A 242 -0.84 -15.93 -1.78
N ARG A 243 0.07 -16.91 -1.68
CA ARG A 243 -0.06 -18.02 -0.75
C ARG A 243 0.45 -17.50 0.57
N ARG A 244 -0.46 -17.42 1.53
CA ARG A 244 -0.23 -17.60 2.97
C ARG A 244 1.15 -17.11 3.42
N MET A 245 1.30 -15.79 3.49
CA MET A 245 2.41 -15.18 4.22
C MET A 245 1.86 -14.38 5.40
N TRP A 246 1.09 -15.08 6.23
CA TRP A 246 0.93 -14.84 7.67
C TRP A 246 0.63 -16.21 8.32
#